data_AF-A0A1S1BPC0-F1
#
_entry.id   AF-A0A1S1BPC0-F1
#
_cell.length_a   1.000
_cell.length_b   1.000
_cell.length_c   1.000
_cell.angle_alpha   90.00
_cell.angle_beta   90.00
_cell.angle_gamma   90.00
#
_symmetry.space_group_name_H-M   'P 1'
#
loop_
_entity.id
_entity.type
_entity.pdbx_description
1 polymer ?
#
loop_
_entity_poly.entity_id
_entity_poly.type
_entity_poly.pdbx_seq_one_letter_code
_entity_poly.pdbx_strand_id
1 'polypeptide(L)'
;MSMVRGMEELEQLEREIQGFLHIQLLKFNRLGQLDNFLTSIGFRSSLRDRPIQKQSKILVIGQSNVKKQHLLKLAEMSGYDPSCFEFIITYKDIERFDFSVLRQNKSYVYILVGPMAHKQKGLIKAGSMISEMEGDPDFPPLLRLVNSRHNLEITKTSFRNALERLDLEFI
;
A
#
# COMPACT_ATOMS: atom_id res chain seq x y z
N MET A 1 40.77 -11.65 -22.68
CA MET A 1 40.34 -13.03 -22.99
C MET A 1 38.95 -13.21 -22.42
N SER A 2 37.95 -13.44 -23.27
CA SER A 2 36.60 -13.82 -22.82
C SER A 2 36.67 -15.25 -22.29
N MET A 3 36.42 -15.47 -21.00
CA MET A 3 36.26 -16.81 -20.44
C MET A 3 34.82 -17.25 -20.72
N VAL A 4 34.65 -18.01 -21.80
CA VAL A 4 33.39 -18.74 -22.04
C VAL A 4 33.51 -20.05 -21.26
N ARG A 5 32.68 -20.20 -20.23
CA ARG A 5 32.63 -21.39 -19.39
C ARG A 5 31.85 -22.52 -20.07
N GLY A 6 32.21 -23.77 -19.75
CA GLY A 6 31.39 -24.92 -20.12
C GLY A 6 30.03 -24.91 -19.42
N MET A 7 29.06 -25.65 -19.93
CA MET A 7 27.69 -25.68 -19.40
C MET A 7 27.64 -26.13 -17.93
N GLU A 8 28.38 -27.18 -17.57
CA GLU A 8 28.46 -27.69 -16.19
C GLU A 8 29.08 -26.66 -15.23
N GLU A 9 30.14 -25.97 -15.66
CA GLU A 9 30.80 -24.92 -14.88
C GLU A 9 29.90 -23.68 -14.69
N LEU A 10 29.06 -23.39 -15.69
CA LEU A 10 28.07 -22.31 -15.61
C LEU A 10 26.94 -22.68 -14.64
N GLU A 11 26.44 -23.91 -14.67
CA GLU A 11 25.42 -24.38 -13.72
C GLU A 11 25.93 -24.40 -12.27
N GLN A 12 27.19 -24.80 -12.08
CA GLN A 12 27.80 -24.76 -10.74
C GLN A 12 27.92 -23.32 -10.23
N LEU A 13 28.38 -22.40 -11.09
CA LEU A 13 28.43 -20.98 -10.77
C LEU A 13 27.04 -20.43 -10.44
N GLU A 14 26.01 -20.83 -11.18
CA GLU A 14 24.63 -20.40 -10.94
C GLU A 14 24.17 -20.79 -9.53
N ARG A 15 24.42 -22.03 -9.10
CA ARG A 15 24.08 -22.49 -7.74
C ARG A 15 24.79 -21.68 -6.65
N GLU A 16 26.07 -21.39 -6.84
CA GLU A 16 26.85 -20.56 -5.90
C GLU A 16 26.30 -19.12 -5.82
N ILE A 17 25.98 -18.53 -6.97
CA ILE A 17 25.38 -17.19 -7.06
C ILE A 17 23.99 -17.17 -6.39
N GLN A 18 23.14 -18.16 -6.65
CA GLN A 18 21.81 -18.25 -6.04
C GLN A 18 21.88 -18.30 -4.51
N GLY A 19 22.79 -19.12 -3.96
CA GLY A 19 23.01 -19.19 -2.51
C GLY A 19 23.48 -17.87 -1.92
N PHE A 20 24.45 -17.23 -2.57
CA PHE A 20 24.93 -15.91 -2.16
C PHE A 20 23.83 -14.84 -2.19
N LEU A 21 23.08 -14.77 -3.30
CA LEU A 21 21.97 -13.82 -3.46
C LEU A 21 20.90 -14.01 -2.40
N HIS A 22 20.54 -15.25 -2.08
CA HIS A 22 19.57 -15.55 -1.02
C HIS A 22 19.98 -14.93 0.33
N ILE A 23 21.24 -15.11 0.72
CA ILE A 23 21.76 -14.54 1.98
C ILE A 23 21.76 -13.00 1.95
N GLN A 24 22.16 -12.39 0.83
CA GLN A 24 22.16 -10.94 0.69
C GLN A 24 20.75 -10.36 0.75
N LEU A 25 19.78 -10.98 0.07
CA LEU A 25 18.38 -10.55 0.09
C LEU A 25 17.84 -10.51 1.53
N LEU A 26 18.04 -11.58 2.31
CA LEU A 26 17.62 -11.63 3.71
C LEU A 26 18.30 -10.55 4.56
N LYS A 27 19.60 -10.32 4.36
CA LYS A 27 20.36 -9.30 5.09
C LYS A 27 19.86 -7.90 4.78
N PHE A 28 19.78 -7.53 3.51
CA PHE A 28 19.38 -6.17 3.11
C PHE A 28 17.89 -5.90 3.35
N ASN A 29 17.03 -6.93 3.31
CA ASN A 29 15.65 -6.81 3.74
C ASN A 29 15.55 -6.44 5.23
N ARG A 30 16.28 -7.16 6.11
CA ARG A 30 16.31 -6.86 7.55
C ARG A 30 16.86 -5.46 7.88
N LEU A 31 17.70 -4.91 7.01
CA LEU A 31 18.29 -3.58 7.16
C LEU A 31 17.47 -2.47 6.50
N GLY A 32 16.35 -2.78 5.82
CA GLY A 32 15.57 -1.79 5.07
C GLY A 32 16.31 -1.19 3.87
N GLN A 33 17.28 -1.92 3.31
CA GLN A 33 18.19 -1.47 2.24
C GLN A 33 18.08 -2.30 0.97
N LEU A 34 17.03 -3.13 0.87
CA LEU A 34 16.84 -4.07 -0.23
C LEU A 34 16.83 -3.38 -1.59
N ASP A 35 16.15 -2.24 -1.71
CA ASP A 35 16.04 -1.51 -2.98
C ASP A 35 17.38 -0.98 -3.50
N ASN A 36 18.25 -0.50 -2.60
CA ASN A 36 19.59 -0.05 -2.94
C ASN A 36 20.45 -1.22 -3.41
N PHE A 37 20.29 -2.39 -2.79
CA PHE A 37 20.97 -3.62 -3.18
C PHE A 37 20.51 -4.11 -4.56
N LEU A 38 19.20 -4.17 -4.82
CA LEU A 38 18.67 -4.61 -6.13
C LEU A 38 19.13 -3.68 -7.26
N THR A 39 19.17 -2.37 -7.01
CA THR A 39 19.66 -1.37 -7.96
C THR A 39 21.15 -1.56 -8.26
N SER A 40 21.97 -1.87 -7.26
CA SER A 40 23.43 -2.01 -7.43
C SER A 40 23.82 -3.25 -8.24
N ILE A 41 23.02 -4.31 -8.18
CA ILE A 41 23.20 -5.52 -9.00
C ILE A 41 22.48 -5.44 -10.36
N GLY A 42 21.88 -4.30 -10.69
CA GLY A 42 21.13 -4.10 -11.93
C GLY A 42 19.86 -4.96 -12.04
N PHE A 43 19.38 -5.51 -10.93
CA PHE A 43 18.19 -6.35 -10.91
C PHE A 43 16.93 -5.48 -10.80
N ARG A 44 16.08 -5.56 -11.83
CA ARG A 44 14.76 -4.94 -11.83
C ARG A 44 13.73 -6.02 -11.45
N SER A 45 13.18 -5.91 -10.25
CA SER A 45 12.16 -6.85 -9.78
C SER A 45 10.85 -6.67 -10.56
N SER A 46 10.34 -7.76 -11.14
CA SER A 46 8.99 -7.81 -11.71
C SER A 46 7.88 -7.77 -10.64
N LEU A 47 8.23 -7.89 -9.35
CA LEU A 47 7.29 -7.68 -8.25
C LEU A 47 6.88 -6.21 -8.12
N ARG A 48 7.77 -5.27 -8.48
CA ARG A 48 7.44 -3.84 -8.64
C ARG A 48 6.51 -3.59 -9.82
N ASP A 49 6.59 -4.45 -10.84
CA ASP A 49 5.80 -4.37 -12.07
C ASP A 49 4.50 -5.19 -12.01
N ARG A 50 4.11 -5.76 -10.85
CA ARG A 50 2.75 -6.27 -10.72
C ARG A 50 1.85 -5.05 -10.81
N PRO A 51 1.12 -4.84 -11.93
CA PRO A 51 0.16 -3.77 -11.94
C PRO A 51 -0.82 -4.15 -10.84
N ILE A 52 -1.05 -3.24 -9.90
CA ILE A 52 -2.39 -3.02 -9.34
C ILE A 52 -3.33 -3.42 -10.48
N GLN A 53 -4.05 -4.55 -10.36
CA GLN A 53 -4.80 -5.13 -11.48
C GLN A 53 -5.57 -3.98 -12.13
N LYS A 54 -5.82 -3.98 -13.44
CA LYS A 54 -6.48 -2.86 -14.16
C LYS A 54 -7.82 -2.36 -13.55
N GLN A 55 -8.30 -2.97 -12.46
CA GLN A 55 -9.50 -2.68 -11.69
C GLN A 55 -9.27 -2.55 -10.17
N SER A 56 -8.03 -2.61 -9.70
CA SER A 56 -7.69 -2.54 -8.27
C SER A 56 -7.83 -1.10 -7.77
N LYS A 57 -8.53 -0.95 -6.64
CA LYS A 57 -8.94 0.31 -6.04
C LYS A 57 -8.33 0.48 -4.66
N ILE A 58 -7.94 1.70 -4.35
CA ILE A 58 -7.57 2.17 -3.01
C ILE A 58 -8.71 3.09 -2.55
N LEU A 59 -9.40 2.69 -1.48
CA LEU A 59 -10.45 3.51 -0.88
C LEU A 59 -9.82 4.50 0.10
N VAL A 60 -10.16 5.78 -0.01
CA VAL A 60 -9.84 6.82 0.98
C VAL A 60 -11.13 7.26 1.63
N ILE A 61 -11.30 6.93 2.91
CA ILE A 61 -12.55 7.17 3.64
C ILE A 61 -12.32 7.88 4.96
N GLY A 62 -13.11 8.91 5.24
CA GLY A 62 -13.01 9.71 6.45
C GLY A 62 -13.11 11.21 6.16
N GLN A 63 -13.62 11.97 7.12
CA GLN A 63 -13.87 13.39 6.93
C GLN A 63 -12.56 14.15 6.66
N SER A 64 -12.51 14.91 5.57
CA SER A 64 -11.36 15.72 5.19
C SER A 64 -11.75 17.14 4.83
N ASN A 65 -10.93 18.11 5.26
CA ASN A 65 -10.96 19.48 4.74
C ASN A 65 -10.11 19.64 3.48
N VAL A 66 -9.33 18.62 3.09
CA VAL A 66 -8.53 18.63 1.87
C VAL A 66 -9.40 18.24 0.69
N LYS A 67 -9.41 19.07 -0.34
CA LYS A 67 -10.14 18.79 -1.58
C LYS A 67 -9.62 17.51 -2.24
N LYS A 68 -10.53 16.63 -2.69
CA LYS A 68 -10.24 15.40 -3.46
C LYS A 68 -9.18 15.61 -4.55
N GLN A 69 -9.29 16.69 -5.33
CA GLN A 69 -8.35 17.02 -6.41
C GLN A 69 -6.91 17.18 -5.93
N HIS A 70 -6.69 17.72 -4.73
CA HIS A 70 -5.34 17.83 -4.17
C HIS A 70 -4.78 16.47 -3.75
N LEU A 71 -5.63 15.57 -3.23
CA LEU A 71 -5.21 14.21 -2.87
C LEU A 71 -4.89 13.39 -4.12
N LEU A 72 -5.72 13.48 -5.17
CA LEU A 72 -5.44 12.85 -6.46
C LEU A 72 -4.10 13.32 -7.06
N LYS A 73 -3.84 14.63 -7.05
CA LYS A 73 -2.56 15.18 -7.53
C LYS A 73 -1.37 14.67 -6.70
N LEU A 74 -1.54 14.49 -5.39
CA LEU A 74 -0.50 13.90 -4.55
C LEU A 74 -0.26 12.42 -4.89
N ALA A 75 -1.31 11.64 -5.13
CA ALA A 75 -1.19 10.26 -5.58
C ALA A 75 -0.42 10.15 -6.90
N GLU A 76 -0.78 11.00 -7.88
CA GLU A 76 -0.08 11.09 -9.17
C GLU A 76 1.41 11.43 -9.00
N MET A 77 1.72 12.43 -8.16
CA MET A 77 3.11 12.81 -7.86
C MET A 77 3.90 11.72 -7.13
N SER A 78 3.22 10.82 -6.42
CA SER A 78 3.80 9.65 -5.76
C SER A 78 3.86 8.42 -6.67
N GLY A 79 3.52 8.54 -7.96
CA GLY A 79 3.66 7.45 -8.94
C GLY A 79 2.43 6.54 -9.05
N TYR A 80 1.32 6.87 -8.38
CA TYR A 80 0.09 6.09 -8.49
C TYR A 80 -0.82 6.62 -9.61
N ASP A 81 -1.54 5.71 -10.27
CA ASP A 81 -2.64 6.08 -11.17
C ASP A 81 -3.81 6.67 -10.37
N PRO A 82 -4.22 7.94 -10.62
CA PRO A 82 -5.33 8.57 -9.93
C PRO A 82 -6.67 7.83 -10.09
N SER A 83 -6.84 7.05 -11.16
CA SER A 83 -8.06 6.27 -11.40
C SER A 83 -8.24 5.10 -10.44
N CYS A 84 -7.16 4.66 -9.78
CA CYS A 84 -7.21 3.64 -8.74
C CYS A 84 -7.81 4.15 -7.42
N PHE A 85 -8.03 5.45 -7.24
CA PHE A 85 -8.50 5.99 -5.96
C PHE A 85 -10.00 6.30 -5.94
N GLU A 86 -10.67 5.76 -4.93
CA GLU A 86 -12.04 6.11 -4.57
C GLU A 86 -12.05 6.95 -3.30
N PHE A 87 -12.79 8.07 -3.28
CA PHE A 87 -12.76 9.02 -2.16
C PHE A 87 -14.14 9.22 -1.56
N ILE A 88 -14.29 8.85 -0.29
CA ILE A 88 -15.49 9.05 0.54
C ILE A 88 -15.08 9.97 1.71
N ILE A 89 -14.93 11.26 1.40
CA ILE A 89 -14.29 12.23 2.31
C ILE A 89 -15.22 13.30 2.87
N THR A 90 -16.49 13.30 2.46
CA THR A 90 -17.50 14.19 3.04
C THR A 90 -18.31 13.43 4.09
N TYR A 91 -18.77 14.16 5.11
CA TYR A 91 -19.61 13.60 6.16
C TYR A 91 -20.84 12.86 5.60
N LYS A 92 -21.51 13.43 4.60
CA LYS A 92 -22.73 12.85 3.98
C LYS A 92 -22.44 11.57 3.21
N ASP A 93 -21.29 11.50 2.53
CA ASP A 93 -20.94 10.30 1.76
C ASP A 93 -20.55 9.16 2.70
N ILE A 94 -19.87 9.46 3.81
CA ILE A 94 -19.52 8.47 4.85
C ILE A 94 -20.77 7.88 5.51
N GLU A 95 -21.79 8.70 5.79
CA GLU A 95 -23.06 8.22 6.36
C GLU A 95 -23.83 7.27 5.44
N ARG A 96 -23.61 7.37 4.12
CA ARG A 96 -24.32 6.58 3.10
C ARG A 96 -23.51 5.41 2.58
N PHE A 97 -22.24 5.31 2.95
CA PHE A 97 -21.36 4.28 2.45
C PHE A 97 -21.69 2.93 3.11
N ASP A 98 -21.96 1.94 2.26
CA ASP A 98 -22.19 0.57 2.70
C ASP A 98 -20.84 -0.16 2.80
N PHE A 99 -20.37 -0.38 4.02
CA PHE A 99 -19.09 -1.05 4.27
C PHE A 99 -19.12 -2.55 3.91
N SER A 100 -20.30 -3.17 3.77
CA SER A 100 -20.40 -4.58 3.41
C SER A 100 -19.82 -4.87 2.01
N VAL A 101 -19.80 -3.87 1.12
CA VAL A 101 -19.24 -3.99 -0.24
C VAL A 101 -17.72 -4.17 -0.26
N LEU A 102 -17.05 -3.91 0.87
CA LEU A 102 -15.60 -4.11 1.03
C LEU A 102 -15.27 -5.56 1.39
N ARG A 103 -16.18 -6.26 2.06
CA ARG A 103 -15.97 -7.64 2.51
C ARG A 103 -15.80 -8.58 1.32
N GLN A 104 -14.71 -9.33 1.30
CA GLN A 104 -14.29 -10.28 0.24
C GLN A 104 -14.15 -9.65 -1.16
N ASN A 105 -14.16 -8.32 -1.27
CA ASN A 105 -14.06 -7.63 -2.53
C ASN A 105 -12.59 -7.39 -2.91
N LYS A 106 -12.05 -8.32 -3.70
CA LYS A 106 -10.66 -8.31 -4.16
C LYS A 106 -10.30 -7.13 -5.08
N SER A 107 -11.30 -6.34 -5.51
CA SER A 107 -11.04 -5.11 -6.24
C SER A 107 -10.46 -4.04 -5.33
N TYR A 108 -10.85 -3.98 -4.05
CA TYR A 108 -10.22 -3.05 -3.11
C TYR A 108 -8.95 -3.69 -2.54
N VAL A 109 -7.80 -3.12 -2.87
CA VAL A 109 -6.51 -3.62 -2.41
C VAL A 109 -6.09 -3.01 -1.08
N TYR A 110 -6.53 -1.79 -0.78
CA TYR A 110 -6.25 -1.08 0.48
C TYR A 110 -7.35 -0.09 0.84
N ILE A 111 -7.46 0.19 2.15
CA ILE A 111 -8.30 1.23 2.72
C ILE A 111 -7.42 2.23 3.50
N LEU A 112 -7.45 3.50 3.10
CA LEU A 112 -6.83 4.61 3.83
C LEU A 112 -7.90 5.31 4.67
N VAL A 113 -7.79 5.19 5.99
CA VAL A 113 -8.85 5.62 6.91
C VAL A 113 -8.50 6.89 7.67
N GLY A 114 -9.38 7.90 7.59
CA GLY A 114 -9.34 9.12 8.37
C GLY A 114 -10.40 9.15 9.49
N PRO A 115 -10.67 10.33 10.07
CA PRO A 115 -11.65 10.47 11.13
C PRO A 115 -13.05 10.21 10.59
N MET A 116 -13.80 9.31 11.23
CA MET A 116 -15.22 9.07 10.94
C MET A 116 -16.07 9.58 12.10
N ALA A 117 -17.11 10.34 11.80
CA ALA A 117 -17.95 10.93 12.82
C ALA A 117 -18.83 9.89 13.53
N HIS A 118 -19.08 10.13 14.82
CA HIS A 118 -19.57 9.17 15.80
C HIS A 118 -21.08 8.84 15.78
N LYS A 119 -21.85 9.36 14.82
CA LYS A 119 -23.32 9.13 14.73
C LYS A 119 -23.70 8.40 13.44
N GLN A 120 -23.13 7.21 13.22
CA GLN A 120 -23.75 6.26 12.29
C GLN A 120 -25.01 5.71 12.98
N LYS A 121 -26.18 5.88 12.37
CA LYS A 121 -27.42 5.23 12.83
C LYS A 121 -27.20 3.71 12.85
N GLY A 122 -27.11 3.13 14.05
CA GLY A 122 -27.15 1.67 14.24
C GLY A 122 -25.83 0.96 14.51
N LEU A 123 -24.68 1.64 14.56
CA LEU A 123 -23.39 0.99 14.91
C LEU A 123 -22.74 1.59 16.16
N ILE A 124 -22.27 0.67 17.00
CA ILE A 124 -21.62 0.89 18.30
C ILE A 124 -20.29 1.60 18.07
N LYS A 125 -20.19 2.93 18.21
CA LYS A 125 -18.95 3.76 18.23
C LYS A 125 -18.07 3.68 16.96
N ALA A 126 -17.73 4.82 16.34
CA ALA A 126 -16.90 4.87 15.11
C ALA A 126 -15.52 4.18 15.21
N GLY A 127 -14.96 4.04 16.42
CA GLY A 127 -13.76 3.24 16.66
C GLY A 127 -13.98 1.73 16.40
N SER A 128 -15.21 1.22 16.54
CA SER A 128 -15.53 -0.19 16.31
C SER A 128 -15.43 -0.56 14.85
N MET A 129 -15.92 0.26 13.90
CA MET A 129 -15.88 -0.09 12.49
C MET A 129 -14.43 -0.14 11.97
N ILE A 130 -13.59 0.83 12.38
CA ILE A 130 -12.16 0.78 12.02
C ILE A 130 -11.49 -0.45 12.65
N SER A 131 -11.73 -0.71 13.94
CA SER A 131 -11.18 -1.89 14.62
C SER A 131 -11.72 -3.21 14.09
N GLU A 132 -12.97 -3.24 13.62
CA GLU A 132 -13.62 -4.40 13.01
C GLU A 132 -12.96 -4.72 11.68
N MET A 133 -12.82 -3.72 10.80
CA MET A 133 -12.12 -3.89 9.52
C MET A 133 -10.65 -4.27 9.71
N GLU A 134 -9.95 -3.73 10.71
CA GLU A 134 -8.57 -4.11 11.02
C GLU A 134 -8.44 -5.54 11.55
N GLY A 135 -9.44 -6.04 12.27
CA GLY A 135 -9.42 -7.35 12.91
C GLY A 135 -9.99 -8.48 12.05
N ASP A 136 -10.61 -8.16 10.92
CA ASP A 136 -11.35 -9.11 10.09
C ASP A 136 -10.65 -9.33 8.74
N PRO A 137 -10.12 -10.54 8.47
CA PRO A 137 -9.36 -10.85 7.26
C PRO A 137 -10.21 -10.85 5.98
N ASP A 138 -11.53 -10.80 6.09
CA ASP A 138 -12.39 -10.63 4.92
C ASP A 138 -12.36 -9.18 4.39
N PHE A 139 -11.88 -8.21 5.14
CA PHE A 139 -11.69 -6.85 4.66
C PHE A 139 -10.31 -6.64 4.03
N PRO A 140 -10.18 -5.69 3.09
CA PRO A 140 -8.87 -5.26 2.60
C PRO A 140 -8.00 -4.71 3.74
N PRO A 141 -6.67 -4.82 3.63
CA PRO A 141 -5.76 -4.22 4.59
C PRO A 141 -5.99 -2.70 4.69
N LEU A 142 -5.78 -2.18 5.90
CA LEU A 142 -6.13 -0.81 6.26
C LEU A 142 -4.94 -0.05 6.82
N LEU A 143 -4.78 1.21 6.42
CA LEU A 143 -3.83 2.16 6.99
C LEU A 143 -4.54 3.39 7.56
N ARG A 144 -4.28 3.69 8.83
CA ARG A 144 -4.76 4.90 9.51
C ARG A 144 -3.99 6.14 9.05
N LEU A 145 -4.72 7.10 8.50
CA LEU A 145 -4.22 8.44 8.17
C LEU A 145 -4.13 9.26 9.44
N VAL A 146 -2.93 9.33 10.01
CA VAL A 146 -2.66 10.07 11.25
C VAL A 146 -1.79 11.29 11.01
N ASN A 147 -2.07 12.39 11.71
CA ASN A 147 -1.20 13.56 11.72
C ASN A 147 0.04 13.33 12.61
N SER A 148 0.91 14.34 12.72
CA SER A 148 2.12 14.30 13.55
C SER A 148 1.85 14.12 15.05
N ARG A 149 0.60 14.30 15.50
CA ARG A 149 0.16 14.07 16.88
C ARG A 149 -0.56 12.73 17.06
N HIS A 150 -0.44 11.82 16.10
CA HIS A 150 -1.10 10.50 16.08
C HIS A 150 -2.64 10.55 16.08
N ASN A 151 -3.25 11.69 15.76
CA ASN A 151 -4.70 11.80 15.63
C ASN A 151 -5.12 11.47 14.20
N LEU A 152 -6.24 10.76 14.04
CA LEU A 152 -6.83 10.50 12.73
C LEU A 152 -7.17 11.82 12.04
N GLU A 153 -6.52 12.08 10.91
CA GLU A 153 -6.70 13.30 10.13
C GLU A 153 -6.26 13.06 8.69
N ILE A 154 -7.13 13.38 7.73
CA ILE A 154 -6.77 13.37 6.32
C ILE A 154 -6.17 14.73 5.96
N THR A 155 -4.85 14.81 5.95
CA THR A 155 -4.05 15.95 5.52
C THR A 155 -3.22 15.57 4.30
N LYS A 156 -2.61 16.55 3.63
CA LYS A 156 -1.66 16.28 2.54
C LYS A 156 -0.48 15.42 3.02
N THR A 157 -0.01 15.66 4.24
CA THR A 157 1.14 14.96 4.82
C THR A 157 0.78 13.54 5.24
N SER A 158 -0.31 13.36 5.99
CA SER A 158 -0.74 12.01 6.40
C SER A 158 -1.08 11.12 5.21
N PHE A 159 -1.68 11.69 4.15
CA PHE A 159 -1.93 10.98 2.91
C PHE A 159 -0.63 10.57 2.20
N ARG A 160 0.34 11.48 2.04
CA ARG A 160 1.64 11.14 1.42
C ARG A 160 2.37 10.04 2.20
N ASN A 161 2.43 10.16 3.52
CA ASN A 161 3.05 9.14 4.37
C ASN A 161 2.39 7.77 4.22
N ALA A 162 1.07 7.73 3.96
CA ALA A 162 0.38 6.47 3.72
C ALA A 162 0.70 5.90 2.35
N LEU A 163 0.80 6.72 1.30
CA LEU A 163 1.24 6.26 -0.03
C LEU A 163 2.65 5.66 0.03
N GLU A 164 3.58 6.30 0.75
CA GLU A 164 4.93 5.76 0.95
C GLU A 164 4.91 4.40 1.68
N ARG A 165 3.97 4.18 2.61
CA ARG A 165 3.80 2.89 3.28
C ARG A 165 3.16 1.83 2.38
N LEU A 166 2.19 2.21 1.56
CA LEU A 166 1.62 1.32 0.57
C LEU A 166 2.70 0.80 -0.35
N ASP A 167 3.59 1.67 -0.85
CA ASP A 167 4.73 1.26 -1.67
C ASP A 167 5.58 0.19 -0.96
N LEU A 168 5.81 0.32 0.34
CA LEU A 168 6.57 -0.64 1.14
C LEU A 168 5.85 -1.98 1.37
N GLU A 169 4.52 -1.99 1.45
CA GLU A 169 3.73 -3.20 1.64
C GLU A 169 3.43 -3.94 0.31
N PHE A 170 3.60 -3.25 -0.83
CA PHE A 170 3.60 -3.85 -2.16
C PHE A 170 4.97 -4.38 -2.60
N ILE A 171 6.04 -4.21 -1.79
CA ILE A 171 7.40 -4.74 -1.99
C ILE A 171 7.55 -6.11 -1.30
#